data_AF-A0A7S2NG48-F1
#
_entry.id   AF-A0A7S2NG48-F1
#
_cell.length_a   1.000
_cell.length_b   1.000
_cell.length_c   1.000
_cell.angle_alpha   90.00
_cell.angle_beta   90.00
_cell.angle_gamma   90.00
#
_symmetry.space_group_name_H-M   'P 1'
#
loop_
_entity.id
_entity.type
_entity.pdbx_description
1 polymer ?
#
loop_
_entity_poly.entity_id
_entity_poly.type
_entity_poly.pdbx_seq_one_letter_code
_entity_poly.pdbx_strand_id
1 'polypeptide(L)'
;VEAARRLAERVAQLKLWPDLGDQETPCKSTVVENGFELLVVLQQSLCSSFPRFEPRAKDVADASEAKRILEAFTKFLQTEYQEEMVVAAPVEPGLRVEALCECPGLFELDSMSLSGAQPRAAVTKAAVVEPQETRVVELPAEVAAITKALRQLPLHNKTRAVLETCRI
;
A
#
# COMPACT_ATOMS: atom_id res chain seq x y z
N VAL A 1 -1.45 -8.27 -19.98
CA VAL A 1 -1.24 -9.67 -19.54
C VAL A 1 0.23 -9.91 -19.19
N GLU A 2 1.17 -9.67 -20.11
CA GLU A 2 2.61 -9.82 -19.83
C GLU A 2 3.10 -9.02 -18.60
N ALA A 3 2.68 -7.75 -18.47
CA ALA A 3 3.00 -6.93 -17.31
C ALA A 3 2.43 -7.51 -15.99
N ALA A 4 1.25 -8.14 -16.06
CA ALA A 4 0.63 -8.80 -14.91
C ALA A 4 1.44 -10.03 -14.47
N ARG A 5 1.92 -10.84 -15.42
CA ARG A 5 2.82 -11.97 -15.13
C ARG A 5 4.08 -11.51 -14.40
N ARG A 6 4.79 -10.52 -14.97
CA ARG A 6 6.04 -10.00 -14.38
C ARG A 6 5.83 -9.40 -12.99
N LEU A 7 4.71 -8.73 -12.78
CA LEU A 7 4.38 -8.18 -11.47
C LEU A 7 4.11 -9.30 -10.46
N ALA A 8 3.38 -10.36 -10.86
CA ALA A 8 3.11 -11.51 -10.01
C ALA A 8 4.40 -12.23 -9.59
N GLU A 9 5.30 -12.51 -10.54
CA GLU A 9 6.62 -13.09 -10.27
C GLU A 9 7.40 -12.24 -9.25
N ARG A 10 7.38 -10.90 -9.42
CA ARG A 10 8.08 -9.99 -8.51
C ARG A 10 7.48 -9.97 -7.11
N VAL A 11 6.16 -10.00 -6.99
CA VAL A 11 5.46 -10.03 -5.69
C VAL A 11 5.81 -11.30 -4.93
N ALA A 12 5.83 -12.46 -5.59
CA ALA A 12 6.19 -13.73 -4.97
C ALA A 12 7.64 -13.76 -4.46
N GLN A 13 8.54 -13.04 -5.13
CA GLN A 13 9.98 -13.01 -4.80
C GLN A 13 10.39 -11.84 -3.91
N LEU A 14 9.47 -10.95 -3.53
CA LEU A 14 9.81 -9.73 -2.82
C LEU A 14 10.13 -10.03 -1.35
N LYS A 15 11.38 -9.76 -0.95
CA LYS A 15 11.83 -9.92 0.43
C LYS A 15 11.50 -8.67 1.24
N LEU A 16 10.35 -8.66 1.90
CA LEU A 16 9.90 -7.53 2.73
C LEU A 16 9.76 -7.90 4.21
N TRP A 17 9.64 -9.19 4.52
CA TRP A 17 9.33 -9.64 5.86
C TRP A 17 10.59 -10.14 6.56
N PRO A 18 10.61 -10.11 7.89
CA PRO A 18 11.56 -10.93 8.63
C PRO A 18 11.21 -12.41 8.48
N ASP A 19 12.22 -13.27 8.58
CA ASP A 19 11.99 -14.71 8.69
C ASP A 19 11.22 -15.00 9.99
N LEU A 20 10.29 -15.95 9.97
CA LEU A 20 9.56 -16.35 11.19
C LEU A 20 10.49 -16.83 12.33
N GLY A 21 11.67 -17.36 11.99
CA GLY A 21 12.68 -17.80 12.96
C GLY A 21 13.67 -16.71 13.40
N ASP A 22 13.65 -15.53 12.78
CA ASP A 22 14.58 -14.43 13.05
C ASP A 22 13.90 -13.09 12.76
N GLN A 23 13.22 -12.56 13.79
CA GLN A 23 12.43 -11.33 13.69
C GLN A 23 13.28 -10.05 13.75
N GLU A 24 14.57 -10.16 14.10
CA GLU A 24 15.46 -9.01 14.24
C GLU A 24 15.95 -8.49 12.89
N THR A 25 15.93 -9.35 11.86
CA THR A 25 16.42 -8.99 10.51
C THR A 25 15.24 -8.69 9.57
N PRO A 26 14.93 -7.41 9.28
CA PRO A 26 13.87 -7.06 8.34
C PRO A 26 14.25 -7.40 6.89
N CYS A 27 13.26 -7.49 6.00
CA CYS A 27 13.44 -7.69 4.55
C CYS A 27 14.29 -8.91 4.17
N LYS A 28 14.09 -10.03 4.87
CA LYS A 28 14.86 -11.27 4.71
C LYS A 28 14.08 -12.36 3.98
N SER A 29 12.79 -12.50 4.29
CA SER A 29 11.89 -13.48 3.68
C SER A 29 10.87 -12.87 2.73
N THR A 30 10.42 -13.72 1.82
CA THR A 30 9.26 -13.46 0.96
C THR A 30 7.95 -13.88 1.62
N VAL A 31 6.84 -13.43 1.02
CA VAL A 31 5.49 -13.88 1.38
C VAL A 31 5.35 -15.40 1.27
N VAL A 32 6.01 -15.98 0.25
CA VAL A 32 6.00 -17.42 -0.05
C VAL A 32 6.79 -18.20 0.99
N GLU A 33 7.99 -17.73 1.34
CA GLU A 33 8.86 -18.37 2.33
C GLU A 33 8.22 -18.40 3.73
N ASN A 34 7.47 -17.35 4.09
CA ASN A 34 6.77 -17.27 5.37
C ASN A 34 5.39 -17.95 5.39
N GLY A 35 4.86 -18.40 4.25
CA GLY A 35 3.54 -19.04 4.24
C GLY A 35 2.38 -18.05 4.48
N PHE A 36 2.53 -16.78 4.09
CA PHE A 36 1.50 -15.76 4.30
C PHE A 36 0.47 -15.71 3.18
N GLU A 37 -0.78 -15.42 3.52
CA GLU A 37 -1.87 -15.27 2.55
C GLU A 37 -1.82 -13.92 1.82
N LEU A 38 -2.27 -13.92 0.56
CA LEU A 38 -2.35 -12.73 -0.30
C LEU A 38 -3.81 -12.41 -0.63
N LEU A 39 -4.26 -11.22 -0.24
CA LEU A 39 -5.52 -10.64 -0.71
C LEU A 39 -5.26 -9.68 -1.88
N VAL A 40 -5.83 -9.98 -3.05
CA VAL A 40 -5.71 -9.15 -4.25
C VAL A 40 -6.98 -8.32 -4.44
N VAL A 41 -6.84 -7.00 -4.51
CA VAL A 41 -7.95 -6.06 -4.68
C VAL A 41 -7.71 -5.21 -5.93
N LEU A 42 -8.72 -5.10 -6.79
CA LEU A 42 -8.66 -4.21 -7.95
C LEU A 42 -8.81 -2.74 -7.50
N GLN A 43 -7.76 -1.95 -7.67
CA GLN A 43 -7.75 -0.53 -7.33
C GLN A 43 -7.35 0.35 -8.53
N GLN A 44 -8.31 0.65 -9.41
CA GLN A 44 -8.09 1.47 -10.62
C GLN A 44 -7.71 2.93 -10.32
N SER A 45 -8.04 3.43 -9.12
CA SER A 45 -7.71 4.80 -8.71
C SER A 45 -6.20 5.07 -8.64
N LEU A 46 -5.37 4.03 -8.49
CA LEU A 46 -3.90 4.16 -8.52
C LEU A 46 -3.36 4.69 -9.85
N CYS A 47 -4.09 4.49 -10.95
CA CYS A 47 -3.72 4.98 -12.28
C CYS A 47 -4.33 6.37 -12.58
N SER A 48 -4.99 7.01 -11.60
CA SER A 48 -5.58 8.33 -11.81
C SER A 48 -4.54 9.43 -11.70
N SER A 49 -4.60 10.40 -12.62
CA SER A 49 -3.81 11.62 -12.54
C SER A 49 -4.61 12.74 -11.86
N PHE A 50 -3.92 13.62 -11.14
CA PHE A 50 -4.54 14.75 -10.43
C PHE A 50 -3.93 16.08 -10.91
N PRO A 51 -4.24 16.54 -12.14
CA PRO A 51 -3.70 17.80 -12.65
C PRO A 51 -4.17 19.04 -11.85
N ARG A 52 -5.25 18.88 -11.07
CA ARG A 52 -5.75 19.82 -10.05
C ARG A 52 -6.34 19.00 -8.89
N PHE A 53 -7.50 19.39 -8.36
CA PHE A 53 -8.22 18.68 -7.29
C PHE A 53 -9.19 17.60 -7.79
N GLU A 54 -9.27 17.37 -9.10
CA GLU A 54 -10.17 16.39 -9.70
C GLU A 54 -9.37 15.24 -10.34
N PRO A 55 -9.74 13.97 -10.05
CA PRO A 55 -9.12 12.83 -10.69
C PRO A 55 -9.43 12.80 -12.18
N ARG A 56 -8.41 12.58 -13.01
CA ARG A 56 -8.54 12.28 -14.43
C ARG A 56 -8.11 10.85 -14.70
N ALA A 57 -9.06 10.07 -15.20
CA ALA A 57 -8.91 8.65 -15.51
C ALA A 57 -8.36 8.39 -16.92
N LYS A 58 -7.50 9.27 -17.46
CA LYS A 58 -7.04 9.17 -18.86
C LYS A 58 -6.27 7.87 -19.14
N ASP A 59 -5.55 7.38 -18.14
CA ASP A 59 -4.70 6.20 -18.22
C ASP A 59 -5.30 4.99 -17.46
N VAL A 60 -6.56 5.09 -17.05
CA VAL A 60 -7.26 4.02 -16.34
C VAL A 60 -7.88 3.08 -17.36
N ALA A 61 -7.49 1.80 -17.31
CA ALA A 61 -8.11 0.75 -18.12
C ALA A 61 -9.63 0.70 -17.87
N ASP A 62 -10.42 0.35 -18.89
CA ASP A 62 -11.86 0.15 -18.69
C ASP A 62 -12.13 -1.03 -17.73
N ALA A 63 -13.34 -1.10 -17.18
CA ALA A 63 -13.67 -2.10 -16.16
C ALA A 63 -13.51 -3.56 -16.65
N SER A 64 -13.78 -3.83 -17.93
CA SER A 64 -13.64 -5.17 -18.50
C SER A 64 -12.18 -5.55 -18.67
N GLU A 65 -11.36 -4.62 -19.16
CA GLU A 65 -9.93 -4.80 -19.27
C GLU A 65 -9.26 -4.95 -17.89
N ALA A 66 -9.63 -4.11 -16.93
CA ALA A 66 -9.11 -4.15 -15.57
C ALA A 66 -9.43 -5.49 -14.88
N LYS A 67 -10.65 -6.00 -15.03
CA LYS A 67 -11.04 -7.33 -14.55
C LYS A 67 -10.20 -8.43 -15.19
N ARG A 68 -10.01 -8.40 -16.51
CA ARG A 68 -9.16 -9.37 -17.22
C ARG A 68 -7.71 -9.33 -16.73
N ILE A 69 -7.18 -8.13 -16.43
CA ILE A 69 -5.83 -7.97 -15.88
C ILE A 69 -5.74 -8.54 -14.47
N LEU A 70 -6.73 -8.27 -13.60
CA LEU A 70 -6.82 -8.82 -12.25
C LEU A 70 -6.85 -10.36 -12.27
N GLU A 71 -7.71 -10.95 -13.10
CA GLU A 71 -7.84 -12.40 -13.25
C GLU A 71 -6.52 -13.02 -13.71
N ALA A 72 -5.88 -12.42 -14.71
CA ALA A 72 -4.57 -12.88 -15.18
C ALA A 72 -3.49 -12.78 -14.09
N PHE A 73 -3.40 -11.63 -13.41
CA PHE A 73 -2.46 -11.40 -12.31
C PHE A 73 -2.63 -12.43 -11.19
N THR A 74 -3.88 -12.63 -10.74
CA THR A 74 -4.23 -13.58 -9.69
C THR A 74 -3.85 -15.00 -10.09
N LYS A 75 -4.18 -15.41 -11.32
CA LYS A 75 -3.83 -16.74 -11.83
C LYS A 75 -2.33 -16.97 -11.91
N PHE A 76 -1.55 -15.96 -12.32
CA PHE A 76 -0.09 -16.07 -12.30
C PHE A 76 0.44 -16.18 -10.86
N LEU A 77 -0.05 -15.39 -9.91
CA LEU A 77 0.32 -15.53 -8.50
C LEU A 77 0.01 -16.91 -7.92
N GLN A 78 -1.17 -17.46 -8.23
CA GLN A 78 -1.58 -18.80 -7.81
C GLN A 78 -0.65 -19.88 -8.38
N THR A 79 -0.09 -19.66 -9.57
CA THR A 79 0.89 -20.58 -10.20
C THR A 79 2.27 -20.46 -9.56
N GLU A 80 2.72 -19.25 -9.24
CA GLU A 80 4.04 -19.00 -8.62
C GLU A 80 4.10 -19.34 -7.13
N TYR A 81 2.94 -19.42 -6.46
CA TYR A 81 2.84 -19.69 -5.03
C TYR A 81 2.05 -20.98 -4.75
N GLN A 82 0.82 -20.85 -4.27
CA GLN A 82 -0.15 -21.93 -4.02
C GLN A 82 -1.53 -21.33 -4.29
N GLU A 83 -2.45 -22.12 -4.84
CA GLU A 83 -3.76 -21.63 -5.27
C GLU A 83 -4.58 -21.11 -4.08
N GLU A 84 -4.54 -21.86 -2.98
CA GLU A 84 -5.26 -21.59 -1.74
C GLU A 84 -4.76 -20.38 -0.96
N MET A 85 -3.52 -19.95 -1.20
CA MET A 85 -2.90 -18.84 -0.48
C MET A 85 -3.18 -17.48 -1.12
N VAL A 86 -3.84 -17.44 -2.28
CA VAL A 86 -4.11 -16.22 -3.05
C VAL A 86 -5.61 -16.07 -3.27
N VAL A 87 -6.19 -15.04 -2.64
CA VAL A 87 -7.62 -14.74 -2.72
C VAL A 87 -7.82 -13.41 -3.46
N ALA A 88 -8.61 -13.45 -4.54
CA ALA A 88 -9.06 -12.22 -5.20
C ALA A 88 -10.37 -11.74 -4.57
N ALA A 89 -10.44 -10.46 -4.22
CA ALA A 89 -11.67 -9.84 -3.78
C ALA A 89 -12.68 -9.68 -4.93
N PRO A 90 -14.00 -9.70 -4.65
CA PRO A 90 -15.02 -9.43 -5.66
C PRO A 90 -14.83 -8.07 -6.34
N VAL A 91 -15.04 -8.03 -7.65
CA VAL A 91 -15.02 -6.78 -8.43
C VAL A 91 -16.42 -6.17 -8.41
N GLU A 92 -16.77 -5.58 -7.28
CA GLU A 92 -18.08 -4.95 -7.05
C GLU A 92 -17.90 -3.53 -6.49
N PRO A 93 -18.81 -2.60 -6.81
CA PRO A 93 -18.78 -1.27 -6.21
C PRO A 93 -19.04 -1.35 -4.70
N GLY A 94 -18.26 -0.59 -3.92
CA GLY A 94 -18.47 -0.48 -2.47
C GLY A 94 -17.77 -1.55 -1.63
N LEU A 95 -16.77 -2.26 -2.18
CA LEU A 95 -15.90 -3.14 -1.40
C LEU A 95 -15.29 -2.37 -0.22
N ARG A 96 -15.49 -2.91 0.99
CA ARG A 96 -14.86 -2.41 2.21
C ARG A 96 -13.80 -3.41 2.64
N VAL A 97 -12.57 -2.92 2.77
CA VAL A 97 -11.42 -3.71 3.24
C VAL A 97 -11.06 -3.20 4.63
N GLU A 98 -11.01 -4.11 5.59
CA GLU A 98 -10.51 -3.83 6.94
C GLU A 98 -9.16 -4.52 7.07
N ALA A 99 -8.12 -3.75 7.40
CA ALA A 99 -6.74 -4.23 7.46
C ALA A 99 -6.05 -3.69 8.70
N LEU A 100 -5.18 -4.52 9.28
CA LEU A 100 -4.22 -4.14 10.30
C LEU A 100 -2.83 -4.18 9.68
N CYS A 101 -2.05 -3.13 9.89
CA CYS A 101 -0.70 -3.01 9.36
C CYS A 101 0.28 -2.89 10.52
N GLU A 102 1.08 -3.92 10.73
CA GLU A 102 2.13 -3.97 11.74
C GLU A 102 3.47 -3.71 11.02
N CYS A 103 4.18 -2.60 11.33
CA CYS A 103 5.42 -2.10 10.68
C CYS A 103 5.22 -1.33 9.35
N PRO A 104 6.21 -0.56 8.81
CA PRO A 104 5.99 0.30 7.64
C PRO A 104 5.63 -0.54 6.41
N GLY A 105 4.33 -0.74 6.22
CA GLY A 105 3.76 -1.80 5.39
C GLY A 105 3.08 -1.26 4.14
N LEU A 106 3.70 -0.27 3.49
CA LEU A 106 3.28 0.17 2.18
C LEU A 106 4.48 0.15 1.22
N PHE A 107 4.33 -0.64 0.17
CA PHE A 107 5.31 -0.76 -0.90
C PHE A 107 4.62 -0.50 -2.23
N GLU A 108 5.21 0.39 -3.03
CA GLU A 108 4.73 0.67 -4.38
C GLU A 108 5.56 -0.16 -5.37
N LEU A 109 4.86 -0.96 -6.18
CA LEU A 109 5.45 -1.77 -7.23
C LEU A 109 4.88 -1.32 -8.56
N ASP A 110 5.78 -1.04 -9.51
CA ASP A 110 5.40 -0.66 -10.85
C ASP A 110 6.10 -1.57 -11.87
N SER A 111 5.33 -1.95 -12.89
CA SER A 111 5.76 -2.80 -13.99
C SER A 111 6.56 -2.04 -15.06
N MET A 112 6.54 -0.70 -15.07
CA MET A 112 7.30 0.12 -16.02
C MET A 112 8.72 0.42 -15.53
N SER A 113 8.96 0.41 -14.22
CA SER A 113 10.27 0.65 -13.59
C SER A 113 11.17 -0.60 -13.52
N LEU A 114 10.94 -1.57 -14.41
CA LEU A 114 11.68 -2.84 -14.51
C LEU A 114 13.13 -2.70 -15.03
N SER A 115 13.65 -1.50 -15.24
CA SER A 115 15.10 -1.29 -15.51
C SER A 115 15.87 -1.08 -14.20
N GLY A 116 16.31 -2.18 -13.58
CA GLY A 116 17.50 -2.21 -12.71
C GLY A 116 17.53 -1.34 -11.45
N ALA A 117 16.42 -0.78 -10.99
CA ALA A 117 16.38 -0.07 -9.71
C ALA A 117 15.95 -1.02 -8.59
N GLN A 118 16.81 -1.19 -7.59
CA GLN A 118 16.45 -1.78 -6.30
C GLN A 118 15.11 -1.20 -5.82
N PRO A 119 14.26 -1.99 -5.12
CA PRO A 119 13.09 -1.44 -4.48
C PRO A 119 13.55 -0.29 -3.59
N ARG A 120 13.18 0.94 -3.98
CA ARG A 120 13.37 2.10 -3.13
C ARG A 120 12.43 1.89 -1.97
N ALA A 121 12.91 1.30 -0.89
CA ALA A 121 12.39 1.62 0.42
C ALA A 121 12.35 3.15 0.44
N ALA A 122 11.16 3.73 0.56
CA ALA A 122 11.04 5.13 0.87
C ALA A 122 11.53 5.28 2.31
N VAL A 123 12.85 5.24 2.48
CA VAL A 123 13.52 5.71 3.69
C VAL A 123 13.27 7.20 3.67
N THR A 124 12.17 7.61 4.29
CA THR A 124 12.05 8.95 4.84
C THR A 124 13.29 9.15 5.69
N LYS A 125 14.25 9.92 5.18
CA LYS A 125 15.26 10.57 6.01
C LYS A 125 14.48 11.44 6.98
N ALA A 126 14.10 10.87 8.13
CA ALA A 126 13.82 11.66 9.31
C ALA A 126 15.14 12.38 9.59
N ALA A 127 15.13 13.71 9.42
CA ALA A 127 16.17 14.52 9.99
C ALA A 127 16.25 14.15 11.47
N VAL A 128 17.45 13.87 11.96
CA VAL A 128 17.74 13.74 13.38
C VAL A 128 17.33 15.08 14.00
N VAL A 129 16.12 15.11 14.56
CA VAL A 129 15.69 16.16 15.47
C VAL A 129 15.82 15.53 16.85
N GLU A 130 16.67 16.15 17.66
CA GLU A 130 16.89 15.80 19.06
C GLU A 130 15.55 15.60 19.79
N PRO A 131 15.48 14.67 20.76
CA PRO A 131 14.25 14.36 21.45
C PRO A 131 13.82 15.54 22.31
N GLN A 132 12.90 16.37 21.80
CA GLN A 132 12.10 17.22 22.67
C GLN A 132 10.92 16.41 23.18
N GLU A 133 10.90 16.22 24.50
CA GLU A 133 9.77 15.68 25.27
C GLU A 133 8.47 16.35 24.82
N THR A 134 7.68 15.63 24.02
CA THR A 134 6.38 16.09 23.60
C THR A 134 5.41 15.75 24.72
N ARG A 135 5.05 16.77 25.51
CA ARG A 135 3.88 16.71 26.39
C ARG A 135 2.69 16.26 25.56
N VAL A 136 2.10 15.13 25.95
CA VAL A 136 0.80 14.68 25.45
C VAL A 136 -0.21 15.76 25.80
N VAL A 137 -0.62 16.57 24.82
CA VAL A 137 -1.77 17.44 24.97
C VAL A 137 -2.97 16.60 24.58
N GLU A 138 -3.64 16.04 25.58
CA GLU A 138 -4.96 15.43 25.41
C GLU A 138 -5.92 16.50 24.85
N LEU A 139 -6.33 16.32 23.59
CA LEU A 139 -7.37 17.14 23.01
C LEU A 139 -8.73 16.54 23.43
N PRO A 140 -9.61 17.33 24.08
CA PRO A 140 -10.93 16.85 24.46
C PRO A 140 -11.72 16.47 23.21
N ALA A 141 -12.49 15.38 23.33
CA ALA A 141 -13.28 14.75 22.27
C ALA A 141 -14.50 15.59 21.83
N GLU A 142 -14.29 16.87 21.52
CA GLU A 142 -15.31 17.73 20.91
C GLU A 142 -15.12 17.79 19.40
N VAL A 143 -16.16 17.35 18.68
CA VAL A 143 -16.23 17.30 17.21
C VAL A 143 -15.89 18.65 16.56
N ALA A 144 -16.19 19.76 17.24
CA ALA A 144 -15.86 21.10 16.78
C ALA A 144 -14.35 21.38 16.74
N ALA A 145 -13.58 20.88 17.71
CA ALA A 145 -12.13 21.04 17.76
C ALA A 145 -11.44 20.20 16.66
N ILE A 146 -11.91 18.97 16.44
CA ILE A 146 -11.43 18.08 15.37
C ILE A 146 -11.71 18.70 13.99
N THR A 147 -12.91 19.25 13.80
CA THR A 147 -13.28 19.91 12.53
C THR A 147 -12.43 21.17 12.26
N LYS A 148 -12.08 21.92 13.32
CA LYS A 148 -11.20 23.09 13.20
C LYS A 148 -9.76 22.71 12.86
N ALA A 149 -9.25 21.63 13.44
CA ALA A 149 -7.92 21.10 13.12
C ALA A 149 -7.84 20.56 11.68
N LEU A 150 -8.86 19.81 11.22
CA LEU A 150 -8.92 19.29 9.85
C LEU A 150 -9.01 20.41 8.80
N ARG A 151 -9.68 21.52 9.10
CA ARG A 151 -9.75 22.69 8.21
C ARG A 151 -8.43 23.44 8.06
N GLN A 152 -7.46 23.24 8.96
CA GLN A 152 -6.14 23.88 8.90
C GLN A 152 -5.09 23.04 8.16
N LEU A 153 -5.36 21.76 7.87
CA LEU A 153 -4.46 20.89 7.10
C LEU A 153 -4.03 21.43 5.71
N PRO A 154 -4.90 22.13 4.93
CA PRO A 154 -4.49 22.67 3.63
C PRO A 154 -3.41 23.77 3.73
N LEU A 155 -3.22 24.38 4.92
CA LEU A 155 -2.22 25.42 5.14
C LEU A 155 -0.82 24.83 5.43
N HIS A 156 -0.71 23.54 5.72
CA HIS A 156 0.56 22.84 5.97
C HIS A 156 1.05 22.04 4.74
N ASN A 157 0.83 22.60 3.55
CA ASN A 157 1.10 21.99 2.23
C ASN A 157 2.60 21.78 1.88
N LYS A 158 3.50 21.76 2.88
CA LYS A 158 4.92 21.41 2.71
C LYS A 158 5.39 20.22 3.55
N THR A 159 4.53 19.69 4.41
CA THR A 159 4.81 18.49 5.20
C THR A 159 3.70 17.49 4.91
N ARG A 160 4.07 16.38 4.26
CA ARG A 160 3.21 15.22 4.03
C ARG A 160 2.45 14.89 5.32
N ALA A 161 1.15 15.16 5.34
CA ALA A 161 0.29 14.76 6.45
C ALA A 161 0.01 13.26 6.31
N VAL A 162 0.60 12.46 7.20
CA VAL A 162 0.17 11.08 7.46
C VAL A 162 -0.96 11.18 8.48
N LEU A 163 -2.15 10.74 8.10
CA LEU A 163 -3.30 10.61 9.00
C LEU A 163 -3.23 9.23 9.65
N GLU A 164 -2.61 9.16 10.83
CA GLU A 164 -2.71 7.99 11.70
C GLU A 164 -3.94 8.15 12.59
N THR A 165 -4.80 7.13 12.63
CA THR A 165 -6.00 7.13 13.46
C THR A 165 -5.63 6.74 14.89
N CYS A 166 -5.77 7.68 15.83
CA CYS A 166 -5.69 7.39 17.26
C CYS A 166 -6.90 6.51 17.66
N ARG A 167 -6.64 5.39 18.34
CA ARG A 167 -7.67 4.63 19.06
C ARG A 167 -8.28 5.50 20.15
N ILE A 168 -9.61 5.45 20.29
CA ILE A 168 -10.32 5.82 21.52
C ILE A 168 -10.21 4.64 22.49
#